data_AF-A0A523PLM5-F1
#
_entry.id   AF-A0A523PLM5-F1
#
_cell.length_a   1.000
_cell.length_b   1.000
_cell.length_c   1.000
_cell.angle_alpha   90.00
_cell.angle_beta   90.00
_cell.angle_gamma   90.00
#
_symmetry.space_group_name_H-M   'P 1'
#
loop_
_entity.id
_entity.type
_entity.pdbx_description
1 polymer ?
#
loop_
_entity_poly.entity_id
_entity_poly.type
_entity_poly.pdbx_seq_one_letter_code
_entity_poly.pdbx_strand_id
1 'polypeptide(L)'
;MLPITLLAAALTVPAPAFGPARVCQAADGPPASLEVGPENFEAWGEFIRPSAKERRFEQIGWRNEFWPAILEARELGRPVLLWTMNGHPLGCT
;
A
#
# COMPACT_ATOMS: atom_id res chain seq x y z
N MET A 1 44.75 31.58 -7.84
CA MET A 1 43.96 30.57 -8.57
C MET A 1 43.95 29.30 -7.71
N LEU A 2 42.93 29.14 -6.87
CA LEU A 2 42.72 27.98 -5.99
C LEU A 2 41.36 27.36 -6.38
N PRO A 3 41.25 26.04 -6.59
CA PRO A 3 39.97 25.42 -6.92
C PRO A 3 39.19 25.13 -5.63
N ILE A 4 37.90 25.48 -5.63
CA ILE A 4 36.93 25.15 -4.58
C ILE A 4 36.48 23.71 -4.84
N THR A 5 36.92 22.77 -4.00
CA THR A 5 36.40 21.39 -4.00
C THR A 5 35.10 21.37 -3.19
N LEU A 6 33.95 21.25 -3.86
CA LEU A 6 32.66 21.07 -3.20
C LEU A 6 32.51 19.60 -2.79
N LEU A 7 32.56 19.32 -1.49
CA LEU A 7 32.24 18.02 -0.92
C LEU A 7 30.72 17.94 -0.71
N ALA A 8 30.00 17.34 -1.65
CA ALA A 8 28.57 17.05 -1.48
C ALA A 8 28.42 15.75 -0.68
N ALA A 9 28.24 15.86 0.64
CA ALA A 9 27.82 14.74 1.47
C ALA A 9 26.33 14.47 1.22
N ALA A 10 26.03 13.45 0.41
CA ALA A 10 24.66 12.97 0.23
C ALA A 10 24.20 12.26 1.51
N LEU A 11 23.37 12.92 2.32
CA LEU A 11 22.62 12.30 3.40
C LEU A 11 21.58 11.36 2.77
N THR A 12 21.94 10.09 2.64
CA THR A 12 20.99 9.03 2.33
C THR A 12 20.18 8.75 3.60
N VAL A 13 18.97 9.30 3.67
CA VAL A 13 18.00 8.87 4.68
C VAL A 13 17.48 7.50 4.22
N PRO A 14 17.74 6.41 4.96
CA PRO A 14 17.17 5.12 4.61
C PRO A 14 15.64 5.23 4.72
N ALA A 15 14.93 4.77 3.70
CA ALA A 15 13.49 4.64 3.75
C ALA A 15 13.10 3.77 4.97
N PRO A 16 12.03 4.10 5.70
CA PRO A 16 11.58 3.26 6.80
C PRO A 16 11.34 1.86 6.27
N ALA A 17 12.05 0.88 6.84
CA ALA A 17 11.79 -0.52 6.57
C ALA A 17 10.40 -0.82 7.15
N PHE A 18 9.39 -0.88 6.28
CA PHE A 18 8.12 -1.47 6.64
C PHE A 18 8.42 -2.94 6.99
N GLY A 19 8.38 -3.26 8.29
CA GLY A 19 8.47 -4.65 8.74
C GLY A 19 7.41 -5.49 8.03
N PRO A 20 7.59 -6.82 7.97
CA PRO A 20 6.60 -7.68 7.32
C PRO A 20 5.24 -7.36 7.93
N ALA A 21 4.29 -6.99 7.07
CA ALA A 21 2.95 -6.70 7.54
C ALA A 21 2.46 -7.92 8.32
N ARG A 22 2.11 -7.73 9.60
CA ARG A 22 1.51 -8.80 10.41
C ARG A 22 0.37 -9.39 9.58
N VAL A 23 0.47 -10.68 9.26
CA VAL A 23 -0.60 -11.42 8.60
C VAL A 23 -1.72 -11.52 9.63
N CYS A 24 -2.60 -10.53 9.61
CA CYS A 24 -3.81 -10.57 10.40
C CYS A 24 -4.80 -11.44 9.63
N GLN A 25 -5.31 -12.49 10.28
CA GLN A 25 -6.59 -13.06 9.89
C GLN A 25 -7.65 -12.06 10.32
N ALA A 26 -8.67 -11.85 9.49
CA ALA A 26 -9.86 -11.13 9.95
C ALA A 26 -10.42 -11.91 11.13
N ALA A 27 -10.73 -11.22 12.23
CA ALA A 27 -11.39 -11.87 13.36
C ALA A 27 -12.73 -12.47 12.90
N ASP A 28 -13.16 -13.57 13.54
CA ASP A 28 -14.34 -14.36 13.14
C ASP A 28 -15.67 -13.60 13.22
N GLY A 29 -15.66 -12.37 13.73
CA GLY A 29 -16.81 -11.48 13.80
C GLY A 29 -16.51 -10.19 14.59
N PRO A 30 -17.42 -9.22 14.58
CA PRO A 30 -17.27 -8.02 15.38
C PRO A 30 -17.31 -8.35 16.88
N PRO A 31 -16.71 -7.51 17.74
CA PRO A 31 -16.94 -7.56 19.19
C PRO A 31 -18.43 -7.56 19.56
N ALA A 32 -18.76 -8.17 20.70
CA ALA A 32 -20.14 -8.33 21.16
C ALA A 32 -20.89 -7.00 21.38
N SER A 33 -20.18 -5.94 21.79
CA SER A 33 -20.72 -4.58 21.85
C SER A 33 -20.32 -3.80 20.60
N LEU A 34 -21.29 -3.13 19.98
CA LEU A 34 -21.07 -2.21 18.86
C LEU A 34 -20.57 -0.83 19.30
N GLU A 35 -20.74 -0.47 20.58
CA GLU A 35 -20.16 0.76 21.12
C GLU A 35 -18.68 0.56 21.37
N VAL A 36 -17.84 1.45 20.81
CA VAL A 36 -16.39 1.38 21.00
C VAL A 36 -16.02 2.00 22.34
N GLY A 37 -15.35 1.22 23.18
CA GLY A 37 -14.84 1.62 24.48
C GLY A 37 -13.42 1.07 24.73
N PRO A 38 -12.74 1.51 25.79
CA PRO A 38 -11.40 1.03 26.14
C PRO A 38 -11.30 -0.49 26.23
N GLU A 39 -12.38 -1.16 26.62
CA GLU A 39 -12.49 -2.61 26.81
C GLU A 39 -12.54 -3.42 25.51
N ASN A 40 -12.94 -2.82 24.39
CA ASN A 40 -13.06 -3.53 23.10
C ASN A 40 -12.28 -2.86 21.95
N PHE A 41 -11.54 -1.79 22.23
CA PHE A 41 -10.77 -1.03 21.24
C PHE A 41 -9.79 -1.91 20.44
N GLU A 42 -9.02 -2.76 21.13
CA GLU A 42 -8.06 -3.65 20.46
C GLU A 42 -8.77 -4.69 19.57
N ALA A 43 -9.86 -5.29 20.08
CA ALA A 43 -10.65 -6.28 19.34
C ALA A 43 -11.28 -5.66 18.07
N TRP A 44 -11.73 -4.41 18.15
CA TRP A 44 -12.16 -3.66 16.97
C TRP A 44 -11.01 -3.42 15.99
N GLY A 45 -9.85 -3.01 16.48
CA GLY A 45 -8.65 -2.80 15.67
C GLY A 45 -8.18 -4.07 14.92
N GLU A 46 -8.34 -5.23 15.54
CA GLU A 46 -8.08 -6.52 14.90
C GLU A 46 -9.16 -6.88 13.88
N PHE A 47 -10.44 -6.69 14.22
CA PHE A 47 -11.56 -7.03 13.34
C PHE A 47 -11.60 -6.20 12.04
N ILE A 48 -11.37 -4.88 12.11
CA ILE A 48 -11.44 -4.00 10.93
C ILE A 48 -10.22 -4.09 10.02
N ARG A 49 -9.15 -4.76 10.47
CA ARG A 49 -7.93 -4.86 9.68
C ARG A 49 -8.14 -5.86 8.54
N PRO A 50 -7.82 -5.49 7.29
CA PRO A 50 -7.98 -6.40 6.17
C PRO A 50 -7.18 -7.68 6.37
N SER A 51 -7.83 -8.82 6.13
CA SER A 51 -7.18 -10.12 6.14
C SER A 51 -6.16 -10.26 5.01
N ALA A 52 -5.25 -11.22 5.12
CA ALA A 52 -4.36 -11.56 4.00
C ALA A 52 -5.12 -11.96 2.73
N LYS A 53 -6.33 -12.53 2.85
CA LYS A 53 -7.18 -12.86 1.69
C LYS A 53 -7.68 -11.59 1.00
N GLU A 54 -8.16 -10.62 1.78
CA GLU A 54 -8.64 -9.34 1.27
C GLU A 54 -7.49 -8.49 0.69
N ARG A 55 -6.27 -8.66 1.19
CA ARG A 55 -5.06 -7.97 0.70
C ARG A 55 -4.37 -8.65 -0.48
N ARG A 56 -4.93 -9.72 -1.06
CA ARG A 56 -4.33 -10.42 -2.22
C ARG A 56 -4.11 -9.52 -3.43
N PHE A 57 -4.89 -8.44 -3.57
CA PHE A 57 -4.70 -7.47 -4.65
C PHE A 57 -3.30 -6.81 -4.60
N GLU A 58 -2.67 -6.71 -3.44
CA GLU A 58 -1.32 -6.14 -3.29
C GLU A 58 -0.24 -7.01 -3.95
N GLN A 59 -0.51 -8.29 -4.17
CA GLN A 59 0.42 -9.24 -4.78
C GLN A 59 0.38 -9.20 -6.31
N ILE A 60 -0.58 -8.49 -6.89
CA ILE A 60 -0.67 -8.30 -8.34
C ILE A 60 0.46 -7.36 -8.76
N GLY A 61 1.20 -7.74 -9.80
CA GLY A 61 2.26 -6.91 -10.39
C GLY A 61 1.70 -5.70 -11.15
N TRP A 62 1.07 -4.77 -10.43
CA TRP A 62 0.46 -3.56 -10.97
C TRP A 62 1.46 -2.73 -11.74
N ARG A 63 1.01 -2.16 -12.86
CA ARG A 63 1.77 -1.17 -13.62
C ARG A 63 1.28 0.22 -13.27
N ASN A 64 2.22 1.13 -13.05
CA ASN A 64 1.98 2.52 -12.69
C ASN A 64 1.93 3.45 -13.91
N GLU A 65 2.31 2.97 -15.08
CA GLU A 65 2.26 3.72 -16.34
C GLU A 65 1.27 3.05 -17.31
N PHE A 66 0.31 3.84 -17.79
CA PHE A 66 -0.79 3.30 -18.60
C PHE A 66 -0.31 2.79 -19.96
N TRP A 67 0.40 3.60 -20.75
CA TRP A 67 0.75 3.24 -22.13
C TRP A 67 1.74 2.07 -22.24
N PRO A 68 2.83 1.99 -21.46
CA PRO A 68 3.70 0.81 -21.45
C PRO A 68 2.96 -0.48 -21.08
N ALA A 69 2.02 -0.44 -20.13
CA ALA A 69 1.22 -1.60 -19.74
C ALA A 69 0.31 -2.09 -20.89
N ILE A 70 -0.23 -1.19 -21.71
CA ILE A 70 -1.00 -1.55 -22.91
C ILE A 70 -0.12 -2.30 -23.92
N LEU A 71 1.10 -1.80 -24.17
CA LEU A 71 2.02 -2.43 -25.12
C LEU A 71 2.41 -3.85 -24.66
N GLU A 72 2.74 -4.01 -23.39
CA GLU A 72 3.04 -5.32 -22.80
C GLU A 72 1.85 -6.28 -22.90
N ALA A 73 0.65 -5.83 -22.54
CA ALA A 73 -0.55 -6.67 -22.60
C ALA A 73 -0.84 -7.14 -24.04
N ARG A 74 -0.61 -6.27 -25.03
CA ARG A 74 -0.69 -6.61 -26.45
C ARG A 74 0.33 -7.66 -26.85
N GLU A 75 1.60 -7.49 -26.44
CA GLU A 75 2.68 -8.44 -26.74
C GLU A 75 2.39 -9.82 -26.13
N LEU A 76 1.89 -9.85 -24.89
CA LEU A 76 1.56 -11.09 -24.17
C LEU A 76 0.21 -11.70 -24.59
N GLY A 77 -0.59 -11.01 -25.42
CA GLY A 77 -1.93 -11.46 -25.80
C GLY A 77 -2.91 -11.54 -24.62
N ARG A 78 -2.79 -10.64 -23.63
CA ARG A 78 -3.57 -10.66 -22.38
C ARG A 78 -4.53 -9.45 -22.31
N PRO A 79 -5.73 -9.61 -21.71
CA PRO A 79 -6.61 -8.48 -21.45
C PRO A 79 -6.04 -7.54 -20.39
N VAL A 80 -6.44 -6.27 -20.44
CA VAL A 80 -6.04 -5.22 -19.48
C VAL A 80 -7.15 -5.00 -18.46
N LEU A 81 -6.81 -5.06 -17.17
CA LEU A 81 -7.61 -4.51 -16.09
C LEU A 81 -7.08 -3.12 -15.74
N LEU A 82 -7.88 -2.08 -15.99
CA LEU A 82 -7.56 -0.71 -15.57
C LEU A 82 -8.22 -0.44 -14.22
N TRP A 83 -7.40 -0.29 -13.17
CA TRP A 83 -7.86 0.16 -11.86
C TRP A 83 -7.53 1.64 -11.70
N THR A 84 -8.56 2.47 -11.61
CA THR A 84 -8.44 3.91 -11.42
C THR A 84 -9.39 4.37 -10.32
N MET A 85 -9.00 5.40 -9.60
CA MET A 85 -9.88 6.06 -8.64
C MET A 85 -10.51 7.29 -9.29
N ASN A 86 -11.82 7.44 -9.16
CA ASN A 86 -12.55 8.62 -9.61
C ASN A 86 -12.40 9.76 -8.59
N GLY A 87 -11.18 10.29 -8.37
CA GLY A 87 -10.96 11.39 -7.42
C GLY A 87 -9.49 11.68 -7.10
N HIS A 88 -9.25 12.78 -6.37
CA HIS A 88 -7.93 13.06 -5.78
C HIS A 88 -7.53 11.90 -4.85
N PRO A 89 -6.28 11.39 -4.93
CA PRO A 89 -5.86 10.30 -4.07
C PRO A 89 -5.98 10.74 -2.60
N LEU A 90 -6.75 9.97 -1.83
CA LEU A 90 -6.77 10.02 -0.36
C LEU A 90 -7.32 11.32 0.27
N GLY A 91 -7.94 12.24 -0.49
CA GLY A 91 -8.41 13.50 0.06
C GLY A 91 -7.30 14.39 0.64
N CYS A 92 -6.05 14.14 0.25
CA CYS A 92 -4.92 14.96 0.66
C CYS A 92 -4.80 16.17 -0.30
N THR A 93 -5.26 17.33 0.16
CA THR A 93 -4.80 18.65 -0.32
C THR A 93 -3.99 19.31 0.79
#